data_AF-A0A6A9V2J9-F1
#
_entry.id   AF-A0A6A9V2J9-F1
#
_cell.length_a   1.000
_cell.length_b   1.000
_cell.length_c   1.000
_cell.angle_alpha   90.00
_cell.angle_beta   90.00
_cell.angle_gamma   90.00
#
_symmetry.space_group_name_H-M   'P 1'
#
loop_
_entity.id
_entity.type
_entity.pdbx_description
1 polymer ?
#
loop_
_entity_poly.entity_id
_entity_poly.type
_entity_poly.pdbx_seq_one_letter_code
_entity_poly.pdbx_strand_id
1 'polypeptide(L)'
;QEMRYAIALEKRLTKDEILERYLNIAYFGDGAYGVEQAARHYFDTSAKKLTLAQAAMLAGLVQNPTATDPTRFPDAAVERRDVVIHRMQQLGLITADDAAKATKTTWDPDGVESAPNGCVGTEFPFLCDYVRRTLLTNEALGKTSEEREAMLLRGGLTIKTKIDKDTQRIAEKAIADLIDSQDPVISTMTMVEPGTGLIMAMAQSRPEMGTDPGQTYYNYAVPQSLGGAEGFQAGSTFKAYTAAAALEAGIPMTKRYNSPSPMDFSDTQFDSCQGPVKVPQGYRPVNSTRSGSNIAMDYAMDWSINTYFLQLGRDTGLCNVTKMMDKLGVQLSNGEKMTSQSAIFSLPLGSVDVTPLSMAEAYAT
;
A
#
# COMPACT_ATOMS: atom_id res chain seq x y z
N GLN A 1 -8.44 -6.38 34.72
CA GLN A 1 -7.52 -7.22 33.93
C GLN A 1 -6.08 -6.73 34.08
N GLU A 2 -5.82 -5.44 33.83
CA GLU A 2 -4.48 -4.82 33.93
C GLU A 2 -3.82 -4.95 35.30
N MET A 3 -4.55 -4.79 36.42
CA MET A 3 -3.99 -5.00 37.77
C MET A 3 -3.41 -6.41 37.97
N ARG A 4 -4.03 -7.45 37.38
CA ARG A 4 -3.51 -8.82 37.44
C ARG A 4 -2.22 -8.98 36.62
N TYR A 5 -2.15 -8.31 35.46
CA TYR A 5 -0.95 -8.30 34.65
C TYR A 5 0.19 -7.51 35.30
N ALA A 6 -0.09 -6.38 35.94
CA ALA A 6 0.91 -5.61 36.69
C ALA A 6 1.59 -6.44 37.79
N ILE A 7 0.79 -7.14 38.61
CA ILE A 7 1.32 -8.05 39.65
C ILE A 7 2.13 -9.19 39.02
N ALA A 8 1.69 -9.75 37.89
CA ALA A 8 2.44 -10.79 37.20
C ALA A 8 3.77 -10.29 36.62
N LEU A 9 3.81 -9.03 36.15
CA LEU A 9 5.00 -8.37 35.63
C LEU A 9 6.03 -8.12 36.74
N GLU A 10 5.60 -7.58 37.89
CA GLU A 10 6.47 -7.33 39.06
C GLU A 10 7.03 -8.60 39.69
N LYS A 11 6.36 -9.75 39.51
CA LYS A 11 6.89 -11.05 39.93
C LYS A 11 7.99 -11.60 39.02
N ARG A 12 8.11 -11.08 37.80
CA ARG A 12 9.04 -11.60 36.77
C ARG A 12 10.18 -10.64 36.45
N LEU A 13 9.97 -9.34 36.61
CA LEU A 13 10.92 -8.29 36.25
C LEU A 13 11.24 -7.42 37.47
N THR A 14 12.47 -6.94 37.54
CA THR A 14 12.91 -5.92 38.49
C THR A 14 12.27 -4.56 38.18
N LYS A 15 12.26 -3.64 39.15
CA LYS A 15 11.72 -2.28 38.95
C LYS A 15 12.47 -1.52 37.86
N ASP A 16 13.77 -1.73 37.75
CA ASP A 16 14.60 -1.11 36.71
C ASP A 16 14.23 -1.64 35.33
N GLU A 17 14.06 -2.97 35.16
CA GLU A 17 13.60 -3.54 33.89
C GLU A 17 12.19 -3.08 33.49
N ILE A 18 11.29 -2.91 34.48
CA ILE A 18 9.95 -2.37 34.22
C ILE A 18 10.04 -0.93 33.72
N LEU A 19 10.84 -0.10 34.40
CA LEU A 19 11.01 1.30 34.02
C LEU A 19 11.70 1.41 32.66
N GLU A 20 12.76 0.64 32.41
CA GLU A 20 13.45 0.59 31.13
C GLU A 20 12.48 0.24 29.99
N ARG A 21 11.67 -0.80 30.16
CA ARG A 21 10.67 -1.19 29.16
C ARG A 21 9.63 -0.11 28.94
N TYR A 22 9.12 0.49 30.02
CA TYR A 22 8.17 1.60 29.93
C TYR A 22 8.75 2.79 29.14
N LEU A 23 9.98 3.20 29.48
CA LEU A 23 10.67 4.29 28.82
C LEU A 23 10.96 4.02 27.34
N ASN A 24 11.02 2.76 26.90
CA ASN A 24 11.23 2.42 25.49
C ASN A 24 9.93 2.28 24.67
N ILE A 25 8.77 2.14 25.30
CA ILE A 25 7.49 1.90 24.59
C ILE A 25 6.46 3.02 24.76
N ALA A 26 6.63 3.89 25.76
CA ALA A 26 5.70 4.98 25.99
C ALA A 26 5.63 5.91 24.77
N TYR A 27 4.42 6.36 24.44
CA TYR A 27 4.20 7.34 23.39
C TYR A 27 4.34 8.75 23.96
N PHE A 28 5.20 9.57 23.35
CA PHE A 28 5.52 10.93 23.81
C PHE A 28 4.87 12.03 22.95
N GLY A 29 4.18 11.68 21.86
CA GLY A 29 3.58 12.66 20.94
C GLY A 29 4.33 12.68 19.61
N ASP A 30 3.73 13.29 18.59
CA ASP A 30 4.28 13.45 17.23
C ASP A 30 5.10 12.25 16.67
N GLY A 31 4.60 11.03 16.89
CA GLY A 31 5.28 9.82 16.42
C GLY A 31 6.48 9.35 17.27
N ALA A 32 6.90 10.06 18.31
CA ALA A 32 7.97 9.61 19.18
C ALA A 32 7.52 8.49 20.14
N TYR A 33 7.96 7.25 19.88
CA TYR A 33 7.84 6.12 20.82
C TYR A 33 9.17 5.87 21.52
N GLY A 34 9.15 5.93 22.84
CA GLY A 34 10.32 5.79 23.69
C GLY A 34 11.10 7.09 23.91
N VAL A 35 11.68 7.23 25.10
CA VAL A 35 12.28 8.47 25.60
C VAL A 35 13.52 8.90 24.81
N GLU A 36 14.30 7.95 24.28
CA GLU A 36 15.45 8.28 23.43
C GLU A 36 15.01 8.84 22.08
N GLN A 37 13.94 8.29 21.48
CA GLN A 37 13.38 8.86 20.25
C GLN A 37 12.73 10.21 20.52
N ALA A 38 12.01 10.36 21.63
CA ALA A 38 11.43 11.65 22.02
C ALA A 38 12.49 12.73 22.28
N ALA A 39 13.63 12.39 22.87
CA ALA A 39 14.74 13.31 23.08
C ALA A 39 15.36 13.79 21.76
N ARG A 40 15.49 12.89 20.77
CA ARG A 40 15.97 13.23 19.43
C ARG A 40 14.96 14.08 18.68
N HIS A 41 13.70 13.64 18.71
CA HIS A 41 12.60 14.27 18.03
C HIS A 41 12.35 15.70 18.53
N TYR A 42 12.25 15.93 19.85
CA TYR A 42 11.87 17.25 20.36
C TYR A 42 13.04 18.20 20.65
N PHE A 43 14.28 17.69 20.74
CA PHE A 43 15.41 18.47 21.28
C PHE A 43 16.77 18.19 20.61
N ASP A 44 16.80 17.42 19.51
CA ASP A 44 18.02 16.97 18.83
C ASP A 44 19.12 16.50 19.82
N THR A 45 18.73 15.68 20.81
CA THR A 45 19.66 15.19 21.83
C THR A 45 19.37 13.75 22.24
N SER A 46 20.27 13.18 23.05
CA SER A 46 20.05 11.85 23.65
C SER A 46 19.33 11.97 24.98
N ALA A 47 18.55 10.97 25.39
CA ALA A 47 17.84 10.96 26.67
C ALA A 47 18.77 11.19 27.88
N LYS A 48 20.02 10.70 27.80
CA LYS A 48 21.05 10.89 28.83
C LYS A 48 21.50 12.36 29.01
N LYS A 49 21.33 13.20 27.99
CA LYS A 49 21.80 14.59 27.96
C LYS A 49 20.68 15.61 28.18
N LEU A 50 19.45 15.16 28.44
CA LEU A 50 18.32 16.04 28.69
C LEU A 50 18.60 16.93 29.91
N THR A 51 18.33 18.22 29.76
CA THR A 51 18.28 19.15 30.89
C THR A 51 17.06 18.86 31.77
N LEU A 52 17.02 19.42 32.98
CA LEU A 52 15.87 19.26 33.88
C LEU A 52 14.55 19.71 33.22
N ALA A 53 14.55 20.82 32.49
CA ALA A 53 13.37 21.33 31.79
C ALA A 53 12.91 20.39 30.67
N GLN A 54 13.85 19.85 29.87
CA GLN A 54 13.57 18.92 28.79
C GLN A 54 13.07 17.56 29.32
N ALA A 55 13.71 17.02 30.36
CA ALA A 55 13.28 15.78 31.00
C ALA A 55 11.88 15.92 31.64
N ALA A 56 11.61 17.06 32.29
CA ALA A 56 10.30 17.35 32.85
C ALA A 56 9.21 17.51 31.77
N MET A 57 9.56 18.07 30.60
CA MET A 57 8.66 18.15 29.46
C MET A 57 8.26 16.74 29.02
N LEU A 58 9.23 15.89 28.67
CA LEU A 58 8.95 14.52 28.21
C LEU A 58 8.16 13.71 29.24
N ALA A 59 8.51 13.79 30.53
CA ALA A 59 7.77 13.12 31.59
C ALA A 59 6.31 13.63 31.72
N GLY A 60 6.08 14.90 31.38
CA GLY A 60 4.76 15.52 31.35
C GLY A 60 3.90 15.04 30.18
N LEU A 61 4.50 14.90 28.99
CA LEU A 61 3.82 14.55 27.73
C LEU A 61 3.09 13.21 27.81
N VAL A 62 3.70 12.21 28.46
CA VAL A 62 3.16 10.83 28.49
C VAL A 62 1.73 10.76 29.07
N GLN A 63 1.32 11.74 29.90
CA GLN A 63 -0.05 11.78 30.41
C GLN A 63 -1.09 12.03 29.31
N ASN A 64 -0.79 12.94 28.37
CA ASN A 64 -1.68 13.26 27.26
C ASN A 64 -0.86 13.73 26.05
N PRO A 65 -0.22 12.78 25.33
CA PRO A 65 0.80 13.09 24.33
C PRO A 65 0.29 13.93 23.16
N THR A 66 -1.01 13.84 22.84
CA THR A 66 -1.62 14.60 21.74
C THR A 66 -2.02 16.01 22.16
N ALA A 67 -2.59 16.19 23.37
CA ALA A 67 -3.07 17.51 23.81
C ALA A 67 -1.95 18.39 24.38
N THR A 68 -0.81 17.80 24.72
CA THR A 68 0.37 18.52 25.25
C THR A 68 1.56 18.47 24.30
N ASP A 69 1.34 18.05 23.05
CA ASP A 69 2.38 18.01 22.02
C ASP A 69 2.98 19.41 21.79
N PRO A 70 4.28 19.65 22.06
CA PRO A 70 4.85 20.99 22.00
C PRO A 70 4.97 21.54 20.57
N THR A 71 4.90 20.68 19.53
CA THR A 71 4.89 21.11 18.12
C THR A 71 3.56 21.77 17.72
N ARG A 72 2.47 21.43 18.43
CA ARG A 72 1.10 21.87 18.13
C ARG A 72 0.52 22.78 19.22
N PHE A 73 0.84 22.50 20.47
CA PHE A 73 0.31 23.14 21.67
C PHE A 73 1.44 23.53 22.65
N PRO A 74 2.38 24.41 22.24
CA PRO A 74 3.57 24.73 23.02
C PRO A 74 3.26 25.25 24.42
N ASP A 75 2.24 26.09 24.57
CA ASP A 75 1.84 26.63 25.88
C ASP A 75 1.34 25.54 26.84
N ALA A 76 0.50 24.62 26.34
CA ALA A 76 0.00 23.50 27.13
C ALA A 76 1.13 22.54 27.54
N ALA A 77 2.11 22.33 26.65
CA ALA A 77 3.30 21.55 26.94
C ALA A 77 4.14 22.19 28.06
N VAL A 78 4.38 23.50 27.97
CA VAL A 78 5.12 24.28 28.97
C VAL A 78 4.42 24.27 30.33
N GLU A 79 3.10 24.49 30.38
CA GLU A 79 2.33 24.38 31.61
C GLU A 79 2.44 22.97 32.22
N ARG A 80 2.36 21.93 31.37
CA ARG A 80 2.47 20.54 31.83
C ARG A 80 3.85 20.21 32.37
N ARG A 81 4.93 20.68 31.72
CA ARG A 81 6.31 20.59 32.21
C ARG A 81 6.43 21.23 33.58
N ASP A 82 5.87 22.43 33.75
CA ASP A 82 5.97 23.16 35.00
C ASP A 82 5.27 22.40 36.14
N VAL A 83 4.14 21.75 35.89
CA VAL A 83 3.50 20.85 36.88
C VAL A 83 4.46 19.74 37.32
N VAL A 84 5.22 19.14 36.40
CA VAL A 84 6.23 18.11 36.72
C VAL A 84 7.36 18.70 37.57
N ILE A 85 7.90 19.87 37.19
CA ILE A 85 8.98 20.55 37.93
C ILE A 85 8.54 20.87 39.36
N HIS A 86 7.37 21.49 39.53
CA HIS A 86 6.84 21.81 40.86
C HIS A 86 6.61 20.55 41.70
N ARG A 87 6.15 19.45 41.08
CA ARG A 87 5.99 18.18 41.79
C ARG A 87 7.33 17.59 42.22
N MET A 88 8.37 17.65 41.39
CA MET A 88 9.73 17.21 41.75
C MET A 88 10.27 18.02 42.94
N GLN A 89 10.04 19.33 42.96
CA GLN A 89 10.41 20.19 44.09
C GLN A 89 9.68 19.81 45.38
N GLN A 90 8.35 19.61 45.33
CA GLN A 90 7.55 19.18 46.48
C GLN A 90 8.00 17.84 47.07
N LEU A 91 8.52 16.95 46.23
CA LEU A 91 9.06 15.65 46.63
C LEU A 91 10.52 15.71 47.08
N GLY A 92 11.16 16.90 47.04
CA GLY A 92 12.55 17.09 47.43
C GLY A 92 13.57 16.50 46.44
N LEU A 93 13.18 16.25 45.18
CA LEU A 93 14.06 15.70 44.15
C LEU A 93 14.95 16.77 43.49
N ILE A 94 14.57 18.05 43.60
CA ILE A 94 15.30 19.21 43.09
C ILE A 94 15.20 20.38 44.08
N THR A 95 16.13 21.33 43.99
CA THR A 95 16.09 22.55 44.83
C THR A 95 15.07 23.57 44.29
N ALA A 96 14.69 24.54 45.14
CA ALA A 96 13.86 25.67 44.72
C ALA A 96 14.53 26.51 43.61
N ASP A 97 15.85 26.65 43.68
CA ASP A 97 16.62 27.39 42.67
C ASP A 97 16.64 26.66 41.32
N ASP A 98 16.79 25.32 41.34
CA ASP A 98 16.73 24.52 40.11
C ASP A 98 15.34 24.56 39.48
N ALA A 99 14.28 24.49 40.29
CA ALA A 99 12.91 24.63 39.82
C ALA A 99 12.69 25.99 39.16
N ALA A 100 13.11 27.08 39.82
CA ALA A 100 12.97 28.44 39.30
C ALA A 100 13.80 28.71 38.03
N LYS A 101 14.94 28.02 37.86
CA LYS A 101 15.73 28.06 36.60
C LYS A 101 15.04 27.27 35.50
N ALA A 102 14.55 26.07 35.79
CA ALA A 102 13.95 25.18 34.80
C ALA A 102 12.63 25.76 34.24
N THR A 103 11.77 26.34 35.07
CA THR A 103 10.49 26.93 34.62
C THR A 103 10.68 28.17 33.73
N LYS A 104 11.83 28.85 33.82
CA LYS A 104 12.18 29.98 32.94
C LYS A 104 12.67 29.56 31.55
N THR A 105 12.94 28.27 31.33
CA THR A 105 13.35 27.78 30.01
C THR A 105 12.16 27.89 29.06
N THR A 106 12.34 28.45 27.88
CA THR A 106 11.29 28.51 26.85
C THR A 106 11.33 27.26 25.97
N TRP A 107 10.19 26.91 25.37
CA TRP A 107 10.17 25.93 24.29
C TRP A 107 10.84 26.52 23.04
N ASP A 108 11.63 25.71 22.34
CA ASP A 108 12.31 26.06 21.10
C ASP A 108 11.95 25.04 20.02
N PRO A 109 11.21 25.42 18.97
CA PRO A 109 10.82 24.51 17.91
C PRO A 109 11.95 24.20 16.92
N ASP A 110 13.05 24.95 16.93
CA ASP A 110 14.12 24.80 15.92
C ASP A 110 14.89 23.47 16.06
N GLY A 111 14.79 22.79 17.22
CA GLY A 111 15.38 21.48 17.48
C GLY A 111 14.45 20.29 17.23
N VAL A 112 13.30 20.50 16.57
CA VAL A 112 12.35 19.42 16.27
C VAL A 112 12.75 18.67 15.01
N GLU A 113 13.07 17.39 15.16
CA GLU A 113 13.45 16.46 14.08
C GLU A 113 12.27 15.58 13.68
N SER A 114 12.21 15.08 12.44
CA SER A 114 11.12 14.15 12.06
C SER A 114 11.24 12.80 12.79
N ALA A 115 10.13 12.29 13.35
CA ALA A 115 10.04 10.94 13.92
C ALA A 115 9.09 10.05 13.09
N PRO A 116 9.44 9.72 11.82
CA PRO A 116 8.56 8.94 10.98
C PRO A 116 8.39 7.53 11.55
N ASN A 117 7.15 7.09 11.70
CA ASN A 117 6.83 5.72 12.10
C ASN A 117 6.45 4.85 10.91
N GLY A 118 6.76 3.55 11.06
CA GLY A 118 6.40 2.56 10.06
C GLY A 118 7.15 2.82 8.75
N CYS A 119 6.41 2.83 7.64
CA CYS A 119 7.00 2.84 6.31
C CYS A 119 7.22 4.24 5.71
N VAL A 120 6.54 5.28 6.22
CA VAL A 120 6.46 6.62 5.58
C VAL A 120 7.83 7.26 5.34
N GLY A 121 8.77 7.12 6.28
CA GLY A 121 10.13 7.67 6.16
C GLY A 121 11.18 6.67 5.70
N THR A 122 10.77 5.51 5.18
CA THR A 122 11.72 4.51 4.68
C THR A 122 12.09 4.80 3.23
N GLU A 123 13.22 4.26 2.78
CA GLU A 123 13.70 4.40 1.39
C GLU A 123 12.67 3.93 0.34
N PHE A 124 11.90 2.87 0.65
CA PHE A 124 10.89 2.30 -0.26
C PHE A 124 9.56 2.15 0.48
N PRO A 125 8.83 3.26 0.72
CA PRO A 125 7.70 3.27 1.64
C PRO A 125 6.54 2.37 1.17
N PHE A 126 6.24 2.34 -0.13
CA PHE A 126 5.15 1.52 -0.68
C PHE A 126 5.45 0.02 -0.66
N LEU A 127 6.71 -0.38 -0.92
CA LEU A 127 7.14 -1.77 -0.78
C LEU A 127 7.14 -2.21 0.69
N CYS A 128 7.61 -1.35 1.60
CA CYS A 128 7.53 -1.60 3.03
C CYS A 128 6.07 -1.82 3.47
N ASP A 129 5.15 -0.95 3.04
CA ASP A 129 3.75 -1.06 3.44
C ASP A 129 3.06 -2.27 2.79
N TYR A 130 3.40 -2.61 1.53
CA TYR A 130 2.94 -3.84 0.90
C TYR A 130 3.36 -5.08 1.71
N VAL A 131 4.63 -5.17 2.12
CA VAL A 131 5.13 -6.28 2.95
C VAL A 131 4.41 -6.32 4.28
N ARG A 132 4.27 -5.17 4.95
CA ARG A 132 3.54 -5.03 6.22
C ARG A 132 2.10 -5.52 6.09
N ARG A 133 1.35 -5.04 5.11
CA ARG A 133 -0.07 -5.42 4.89
C ARG A 133 -0.20 -6.89 4.53
N THR A 134 0.70 -7.41 3.70
CA THR A 134 0.74 -8.84 3.37
C THR A 134 0.93 -9.68 4.63
N LEU A 135 1.86 -9.32 5.51
CA LEU A 135 2.07 -10.01 6.78
C LEU A 135 0.85 -9.95 7.70
N LEU A 136 0.11 -8.84 7.73
CA LEU A 136 -1.14 -8.73 8.51
C LEU A 136 -2.27 -9.65 8.01
N THR A 137 -2.19 -10.17 6.79
CA THR A 137 -3.10 -11.21 6.30
C THR A 137 -2.66 -12.63 6.67
N ASN A 138 -1.41 -12.82 7.12
CA ASN A 138 -0.85 -14.14 7.39
C ASN A 138 -1.28 -14.66 8.77
N GLU A 139 -2.08 -15.72 8.77
CA GLU A 139 -2.59 -16.35 10.00
C GLU A 139 -1.48 -16.93 10.90
N ALA A 140 -0.29 -17.18 10.36
CA ALA A 140 0.86 -17.62 11.14
C ALA A 140 1.32 -16.58 12.18
N LEU A 141 0.99 -15.30 11.99
CA LEU A 141 1.31 -14.24 12.95
C LEU A 141 0.27 -14.06 14.05
N GLY A 142 -0.88 -14.71 13.96
CA GLY A 142 -1.98 -14.57 14.93
C GLY A 142 -3.35 -14.94 14.35
N LYS A 143 -4.28 -15.32 15.21
CA LYS A 143 -5.65 -15.68 14.82
C LYS A 143 -6.50 -14.46 14.54
N THR A 144 -6.27 -13.36 15.26
CA THR A 144 -6.98 -12.09 15.06
C THR A 144 -6.06 -11.03 14.45
N SER A 145 -6.66 -9.98 13.88
CA SER A 145 -5.90 -8.84 13.32
C SER A 145 -5.00 -8.18 14.39
N GLU A 146 -5.53 -8.05 15.62
CA GLU A 146 -4.81 -7.45 16.75
C GLU A 146 -3.62 -8.31 17.19
N GLU A 147 -3.76 -9.64 17.16
CA GLU A 147 -2.66 -10.56 17.46
C GLU A 147 -1.54 -10.44 16.41
N ARG A 148 -1.90 -10.39 15.12
CA ARG A 148 -0.94 -10.25 14.02
C ARG A 148 -0.20 -8.92 14.09
N GLU A 149 -0.90 -7.83 14.35
CA GLU A 149 -0.30 -6.51 14.53
C GLU A 149 0.62 -6.47 15.77
N ALA A 150 0.19 -7.05 16.89
CA ALA A 150 1.02 -7.16 18.08
C ALA A 150 2.29 -7.97 17.82
N MET A 151 2.20 -9.08 17.09
CA MET A 151 3.36 -9.88 16.69
C MET A 151 4.30 -9.11 15.77
N LEU A 152 3.76 -8.37 14.80
CA LEU A 152 4.56 -7.58 13.87
C LEU A 152 5.32 -6.45 14.58
N LEU A 153 4.65 -5.73 15.50
CA LEU A 153 5.22 -4.57 16.18
C LEU A 153 6.11 -4.94 17.38
N ARG A 154 5.81 -6.04 18.08
CA ARG A 154 6.42 -6.37 19.38
C ARG A 154 7.01 -7.77 19.46
N GLY A 155 6.87 -8.59 18.42
CA GLY A 155 7.36 -9.97 18.38
C GLY A 155 8.87 -10.11 18.16
N GLY A 156 9.58 -9.00 17.91
CA GLY A 156 11.03 -9.03 17.63
C GLY A 156 11.38 -9.72 16.31
N LEU A 157 10.48 -9.65 15.33
CA LEU A 157 10.65 -10.32 14.03
C LEU A 157 11.76 -9.65 13.21
N THR A 158 12.53 -10.47 12.50
CA THR A 158 13.39 -10.02 11.40
C THR A 158 12.75 -10.43 10.08
N ILE A 159 12.21 -9.46 9.34
CA ILE A 159 11.57 -9.69 8.05
C ILE A 159 12.64 -9.63 6.95
N LYS A 160 12.79 -10.72 6.19
CA LYS A 160 13.71 -10.79 5.05
C LYS A 160 12.92 -10.92 3.77
N THR A 161 13.02 -9.93 2.90
CA THR A 161 12.43 -9.95 1.57
C THR A 161 13.49 -10.33 0.53
N LYS A 162 13.03 -10.69 -0.67
CA LYS A 162 13.88 -10.90 -1.85
C LYS A 162 13.95 -9.65 -2.75
N ILE A 163 13.46 -8.52 -2.26
CA ILE A 163 13.46 -7.25 -2.97
C ILE A 163 14.90 -6.82 -3.17
N ASP A 164 15.28 -6.62 -4.43
CA ASP A 164 16.57 -6.06 -4.80
C ASP A 164 16.47 -4.54 -4.85
N LYS A 165 17.21 -3.87 -3.97
CA LYS A 165 17.14 -2.41 -3.82
C LYS A 165 17.59 -1.67 -5.07
N ASP A 166 18.58 -2.21 -5.78
CA ASP A 166 19.12 -1.55 -6.97
C ASP A 166 18.12 -1.64 -8.13
N THR A 167 17.46 -2.78 -8.30
CA THR A 167 16.35 -2.96 -9.24
C THR A 167 15.20 -1.99 -8.94
N GLN A 168 14.82 -1.85 -7.67
CA GLN A 168 13.79 -0.88 -7.26
C GLN A 168 14.18 0.56 -7.61
N ARG A 169 15.41 1.00 -7.27
CA ARG A 169 15.90 2.35 -7.59
C ARG A 169 15.94 2.60 -9.10
N ILE A 170 16.35 1.62 -9.89
CA ILE A 170 16.37 1.72 -11.35
C ILE A 170 14.94 1.89 -11.88
N ALA A 171 13.97 1.14 -11.36
CA ALA A 171 12.56 1.25 -11.75
C ALA A 171 11.97 2.63 -11.41
N GLU A 172 12.22 3.13 -10.19
CA GLU A 172 11.81 4.47 -9.76
C GLU A 172 12.45 5.55 -10.62
N LYS A 173 13.75 5.44 -10.90
CA LYS A 173 14.46 6.35 -11.78
C LYS A 173 13.89 6.35 -13.20
N ALA A 174 13.59 5.18 -13.76
CA ALA A 174 13.03 5.06 -15.10
C ALA A 174 11.66 5.76 -15.22
N ILE A 175 10.84 5.71 -14.16
CA ILE A 175 9.59 6.47 -14.10
C ILE A 175 9.89 7.97 -13.97
N ALA A 176 10.75 8.37 -13.02
CA ALA A 176 11.05 9.77 -12.72
C ALA A 176 11.70 10.51 -13.91
N ASP A 177 12.46 9.82 -14.76
CA ASP A 177 13.06 10.39 -15.96
C ASP A 177 12.02 10.78 -17.03
N LEU A 178 10.77 10.28 -16.92
CA LEU A 178 9.68 10.54 -17.86
C LEU A 178 8.51 11.31 -17.24
N ILE A 179 8.17 11.00 -15.99
CA ILE A 179 6.99 11.53 -15.29
C ILE A 179 7.46 12.06 -13.94
N ASP A 180 7.41 13.39 -13.78
CA ASP A 180 7.72 14.04 -12.50
C ASP A 180 6.69 13.63 -11.43
N SER A 181 7.09 13.62 -10.17
CA SER A 181 6.20 13.28 -9.05
C SER A 181 4.95 14.15 -8.97
N GLN A 182 5.05 15.43 -9.33
CA GLN A 182 3.95 16.39 -9.32
C GLN A 182 3.13 16.38 -10.62
N ASP A 183 3.48 15.55 -11.60
CA ASP A 183 2.73 15.44 -12.84
C ASP A 183 1.29 14.97 -12.55
N PRO A 184 0.28 15.52 -13.26
CA PRO A 184 -1.09 15.03 -13.14
C PRO A 184 -1.25 13.56 -13.58
N VAL A 185 -0.34 13.04 -14.40
CA VAL A 185 -0.33 11.63 -14.84
C VAL A 185 0.37 10.76 -13.80
N ILE A 186 -0.26 9.63 -13.47
CA ILE A 186 0.33 8.59 -12.64
C ILE A 186 0.97 7.54 -13.52
N SER A 187 2.19 7.13 -13.16
CA SER A 187 2.87 5.99 -13.78
C SER A 187 3.30 5.00 -12.71
N THR A 188 3.33 3.72 -13.08
CA THR A 188 3.70 2.63 -12.20
C THR A 188 4.41 1.55 -13.01
N MET A 189 5.37 0.88 -12.38
CA MET A 189 6.11 -0.22 -12.94
C MET A 189 6.18 -1.33 -11.89
N THR A 190 5.62 -2.49 -12.22
CA THR A 190 5.69 -3.67 -11.38
C THR A 190 6.42 -4.78 -12.12
N MET A 191 7.41 -5.39 -11.48
CA MET A 191 8.23 -6.46 -12.05
C MET A 191 8.13 -7.69 -11.17
N VAL A 192 7.72 -8.81 -11.78
CA VAL A 192 7.57 -10.11 -11.14
C VAL A 192 8.45 -11.12 -11.88
N GLU A 193 9.19 -11.94 -11.15
CA GLU A 193 9.97 -13.03 -11.71
C GLU A 193 9.05 -14.18 -12.17
N PRO A 194 9.06 -14.55 -13.47
CA PRO A 194 8.24 -15.64 -13.99
C PRO A 194 8.49 -16.97 -13.30
N GLY A 195 7.41 -17.70 -13.01
CA GLY A 195 7.47 -19.01 -12.36
C GLY A 195 7.74 -19.02 -10.85
N THR A 196 8.15 -17.90 -10.24
CA THR A 196 8.38 -17.81 -8.77
C THR A 196 7.41 -16.88 -8.07
N GLY A 197 6.85 -15.90 -8.77
CA GLY A 197 5.98 -14.87 -8.19
C GLY A 197 6.74 -13.85 -7.34
N LEU A 198 8.07 -13.82 -7.40
CA LEU A 198 8.86 -12.85 -6.63
C LEU A 198 8.73 -11.45 -7.22
N ILE A 199 8.29 -10.50 -6.37
CA ILE A 199 8.27 -9.08 -6.72
C ILE A 199 9.70 -8.54 -6.68
N MET A 200 10.21 -8.17 -7.85
CA MET A 200 11.55 -7.63 -8.04
C MET A 200 11.56 -6.10 -7.85
N ALA A 201 10.50 -5.44 -8.31
CA ALA A 201 10.27 -4.02 -8.09
C ALA A 201 8.78 -3.67 -8.15
N MET A 202 8.42 -2.61 -7.46
CA MET A 202 7.11 -2.00 -7.43
C MET A 202 7.29 -0.49 -7.29
N ALA A 203 7.47 0.18 -8.42
CA ALA A 203 7.74 1.61 -8.50
C ALA A 203 6.51 2.39 -8.94
N GLN A 204 6.43 3.64 -8.54
CA GLN A 204 5.38 4.58 -8.96
C GLN A 204 5.91 6.01 -9.04
N SER A 205 5.26 6.85 -9.86
CA SER A 205 5.70 8.24 -10.09
C SER A 205 5.63 9.12 -8.84
N ARG A 206 4.82 8.73 -7.84
CA ARG A 206 4.79 9.36 -6.51
C ARG A 206 5.44 8.42 -5.48
N PRO A 207 6.78 8.39 -5.38
CA PRO A 207 7.51 7.41 -4.58
C PRO A 207 7.49 7.70 -3.07
N GLU A 208 7.06 8.89 -2.67
CA GLU A 208 6.96 9.31 -1.26
C GLU A 208 5.54 9.21 -0.71
N MET A 209 5.44 8.81 0.57
CA MET A 209 4.18 8.82 1.31
C MET A 209 3.93 10.17 1.95
N GLY A 210 2.73 10.73 1.74
CA GLY A 210 2.35 12.00 2.34
C GLY A 210 1.20 12.69 1.62
N THR A 211 0.95 13.95 1.99
CA THR A 211 -0.14 14.78 1.46
C THR A 211 0.34 15.96 0.62
N ASP A 212 1.65 16.19 0.54
CA ASP A 212 2.20 17.32 -0.21
C ASP A 212 2.20 17.03 -1.72
N PRO A 213 2.36 18.07 -2.58
CA PRO A 213 2.49 17.86 -4.02
C PRO A 213 3.58 16.83 -4.34
N GLY A 214 3.23 15.83 -5.15
CA GLY A 214 4.12 14.73 -5.51
C GLY A 214 4.10 13.52 -4.58
N GLN A 215 3.33 13.58 -3.49
CA GLN A 215 3.20 12.51 -2.51
C GLN A 215 1.82 11.84 -2.58
N THR A 216 1.71 10.63 -2.04
CA THR A 216 0.44 9.90 -1.95
C THR A 216 0.47 8.83 -0.85
N TYR A 217 -0.68 8.43 -0.31
CA TYR A 217 -0.77 7.22 0.51
C TYR A 217 -1.22 5.98 -0.27
N TYR A 218 -1.58 6.15 -1.54
CA TYR A 218 -1.98 5.04 -2.39
C TYR A 218 -0.77 4.34 -3.00
N ASN A 219 -0.74 3.02 -2.86
CA ASN A 219 0.12 2.17 -3.68
C ASN A 219 -0.61 1.84 -4.99
N TYR A 220 -0.27 2.50 -6.09
CA TYR A 220 -0.99 2.32 -7.36
C TYR A 220 -0.82 0.92 -7.98
N ALA A 221 0.13 0.12 -7.51
CA ALA A 221 0.40 -1.20 -8.06
C ALA A 221 -0.52 -2.31 -7.53
N VAL A 222 -1.21 -2.10 -6.41
CA VAL A 222 -1.81 -3.19 -5.60
C VAL A 222 -3.32 -3.01 -5.41
N PRO A 223 -4.07 -4.03 -4.96
CA PRO A 223 -5.51 -3.89 -4.72
C PRO A 223 -5.83 -3.01 -3.51
N GLN A 224 -7.09 -2.58 -3.40
CA GLN A 224 -7.59 -1.73 -2.31
C GLN A 224 -7.36 -2.36 -0.92
N SER A 225 -7.49 -3.69 -0.83
CA SER A 225 -7.21 -4.47 0.39
C SER A 225 -5.76 -4.33 0.87
N LEU A 226 -4.83 -3.99 -0.02
CA LEU A 226 -3.41 -3.77 0.24
C LEU A 226 -3.00 -2.30 0.14
N GLY A 227 -3.96 -1.37 0.24
CA GLY A 227 -3.68 0.08 0.25
C GLY A 227 -3.56 0.71 -1.13
N GLY A 228 -4.05 0.03 -2.16
CA GLY A 228 -4.11 0.59 -3.50
C GLY A 228 -5.33 1.46 -3.77
N ALA A 229 -5.31 2.05 -4.95
CA ALA A 229 -6.39 2.89 -5.49
C ALA A 229 -7.50 2.03 -6.13
N GLU A 230 -8.38 2.63 -6.92
CA GLU A 230 -9.46 1.98 -7.66
C GLU A 230 -8.99 1.00 -8.75
N GLY A 231 -7.70 0.97 -9.08
CA GLY A 231 -7.15 0.19 -10.19
C GLY A 231 -7.25 0.92 -11.53
N PHE A 232 -6.93 0.20 -12.61
CA PHE A 232 -6.90 0.78 -13.95
C PHE A 232 -7.51 -0.18 -14.96
N GLN A 233 -8.23 0.38 -15.94
CA GLN A 233 -8.74 -0.40 -17.07
C GLN A 233 -7.58 -1.06 -17.81
N ALA A 234 -7.61 -2.39 -17.87
CA ALA A 234 -6.54 -3.18 -18.46
C ALA A 234 -6.39 -2.93 -19.98
N GLY A 235 -7.48 -2.54 -20.64
CA GLY A 235 -7.52 -2.33 -22.07
C GLY A 235 -7.13 -3.59 -22.85
N SER A 236 -6.42 -3.39 -23.96
CA SER A 236 -6.06 -4.47 -24.89
C SER A 236 -5.16 -5.57 -24.31
N THR A 237 -4.59 -5.38 -23.12
CA THR A 237 -3.82 -6.43 -22.43
C THR A 237 -4.68 -7.65 -22.08
N PHE A 238 -6.00 -7.53 -22.04
CA PHE A 238 -6.92 -8.66 -21.81
C PHE A 238 -7.09 -9.61 -23.00
N LYS A 239 -6.68 -9.18 -24.20
CA LYS A 239 -6.79 -10.00 -25.41
C LYS A 239 -6.00 -11.30 -25.31
N ALA A 240 -4.86 -11.27 -24.62
CA ALA A 240 -4.04 -12.44 -24.32
C ALA A 240 -4.87 -13.54 -23.60
N TYR A 241 -5.62 -13.16 -22.57
CA TYR A 241 -6.46 -14.10 -21.82
C TYR A 241 -7.64 -14.64 -22.64
N THR A 242 -8.22 -13.80 -23.52
CA THR A 242 -9.27 -14.25 -24.45
C THR A 242 -8.72 -15.28 -25.45
N ALA A 243 -7.53 -15.05 -26.00
CA ALA A 243 -6.87 -16.02 -26.87
C ALA A 243 -6.52 -17.31 -26.12
N ALA A 244 -5.97 -17.22 -24.91
CA ALA A 244 -5.67 -18.38 -24.08
C ALA A 244 -6.93 -19.23 -23.81
N ALA A 245 -8.04 -18.59 -23.42
CA ALA A 245 -9.32 -19.26 -23.20
C ALA A 245 -9.85 -19.93 -24.48
N ALA A 246 -9.71 -19.26 -25.63
CA ALA A 246 -10.14 -19.79 -26.92
C ALA A 246 -9.34 -21.06 -27.28
N LEU A 247 -8.02 -21.03 -27.09
CA LEU A 247 -7.15 -22.18 -27.33
C LEU A 247 -7.47 -23.34 -26.39
N GLU A 248 -7.72 -23.07 -25.10
CA GLU A 248 -8.16 -24.09 -24.14
C GLU A 248 -9.52 -24.70 -24.52
N ALA A 249 -10.42 -23.89 -25.10
CA ALA A 249 -11.70 -24.34 -25.64
C ALA A 249 -11.58 -25.05 -27.01
N GLY A 250 -10.38 -25.23 -27.54
CA GLY A 250 -10.13 -25.90 -28.83
C GLY A 250 -10.35 -25.04 -30.07
N ILE A 251 -10.51 -23.72 -29.92
CA ILE A 251 -10.54 -22.79 -31.06
C ILE A 251 -9.10 -22.56 -31.52
N PRO A 252 -8.72 -22.96 -32.75
CA PRO A 252 -7.34 -22.88 -33.18
C PRO A 252 -6.90 -21.45 -33.48
N MET A 253 -5.59 -21.18 -33.38
CA MET A 253 -4.97 -19.92 -33.83
C MET A 253 -5.35 -19.55 -35.28
N THR A 254 -5.63 -20.55 -36.11
CA THR A 254 -6.03 -20.38 -37.51
C THR A 254 -7.50 -19.99 -37.70
N LYS A 255 -8.29 -19.84 -36.62
CA LYS A 255 -9.67 -19.34 -36.69
C LYS A 255 -9.66 -17.96 -37.35
N ARG A 256 -10.56 -17.74 -38.31
CA ARG A 256 -10.63 -16.50 -39.07
C ARG A 256 -11.97 -15.80 -38.90
N TYR A 257 -11.92 -14.47 -38.83
CA TYR A 257 -13.08 -13.60 -38.81
C TYR A 257 -12.97 -12.49 -39.86
N ASN A 258 -14.13 -11.98 -40.28
CA ASN A 258 -14.21 -10.67 -40.89
C ASN A 258 -14.29 -9.64 -39.75
N SER A 259 -13.28 -8.77 -39.64
CA SER A 259 -13.12 -7.81 -38.55
C SER A 259 -13.03 -6.38 -39.12
N PRO A 260 -14.13 -5.85 -39.69
CA PRO A 260 -14.19 -4.47 -40.15
C PRO A 260 -14.11 -3.49 -38.98
N SER A 261 -13.95 -2.20 -39.28
CA SER A 261 -13.99 -1.12 -38.28
C SER A 261 -14.75 0.08 -38.87
N PRO A 262 -15.84 0.54 -38.24
CA PRO A 262 -16.51 -0.06 -37.08
C PRO A 262 -17.19 -1.40 -37.43
N MET A 263 -17.49 -2.20 -36.41
CA MET A 263 -18.35 -3.39 -36.53
C MET A 263 -19.57 -3.22 -35.63
N ASP A 264 -20.76 -3.56 -36.11
CA ASP A 264 -22.00 -3.50 -35.32
C ASP A 264 -22.20 -4.78 -34.52
N PHE A 265 -22.26 -4.65 -33.20
CA PHE A 265 -22.54 -5.75 -32.27
C PHE A 265 -23.92 -5.62 -31.63
N SER A 266 -24.76 -4.68 -32.06
CA SER A 266 -26.12 -4.50 -31.55
C SER A 266 -26.89 -5.82 -31.58
N ASP A 267 -27.62 -6.10 -30.50
CA ASP A 267 -28.38 -7.35 -30.28
C ASP A 267 -27.58 -8.65 -30.26
N THR A 268 -26.24 -8.60 -30.37
CA THR A 268 -25.41 -9.80 -30.25
C THR A 268 -25.48 -10.34 -28.83
N GLN A 269 -25.47 -11.67 -28.70
CA GLN A 269 -25.49 -12.36 -27.43
C GLN A 269 -24.12 -12.95 -27.11
N PHE A 270 -23.71 -12.83 -25.85
CA PHE A 270 -22.52 -13.47 -25.28
C PHE A 270 -22.93 -14.38 -24.12
N ASP A 271 -22.23 -15.49 -23.92
CA ASP A 271 -22.49 -16.38 -22.80
C ASP A 271 -21.67 -15.98 -21.57
N SER A 272 -22.35 -15.50 -20.52
CA SER A 272 -21.74 -15.21 -19.21
C SER A 272 -21.92 -16.38 -18.24
N CYS A 273 -21.32 -16.30 -17.05
CA CYS A 273 -21.49 -17.33 -16.02
C CYS A 273 -22.90 -17.34 -15.39
N GLN A 274 -23.65 -16.23 -15.52
CA GLN A 274 -25.02 -16.10 -15.02
C GLN A 274 -26.08 -16.31 -16.11
N GLY A 275 -25.65 -16.69 -17.32
CA GLY A 275 -26.50 -16.87 -18.49
C GLY A 275 -26.20 -15.85 -19.60
N PRO A 276 -26.98 -15.86 -20.69
CA PRO A 276 -26.78 -14.95 -21.79
C PRO A 276 -26.83 -13.47 -21.44
N VAL A 277 -25.90 -12.67 -21.98
CA VAL A 277 -25.96 -11.20 -21.96
C VAL A 277 -26.09 -10.65 -23.37
N LYS A 278 -27.00 -9.69 -23.53
CA LYS A 278 -27.30 -9.05 -24.81
C LYS A 278 -26.61 -7.69 -24.91
N VAL A 279 -25.96 -7.43 -26.03
CA VAL A 279 -25.31 -6.15 -26.31
C VAL A 279 -26.37 -5.07 -26.60
N PRO A 280 -26.27 -3.88 -25.98
CA PRO A 280 -27.17 -2.76 -26.24
C PRO A 280 -27.16 -2.31 -27.70
N GLN A 281 -28.28 -1.71 -28.13
CA GLN A 281 -28.39 -1.07 -29.44
C GLN A 281 -27.32 0.03 -29.60
N GLY A 282 -26.71 0.07 -30.79
CA GLY A 282 -25.74 1.09 -31.17
C GLY A 282 -24.30 0.82 -30.72
N TYR A 283 -24.00 -0.33 -30.11
CA TYR A 283 -22.62 -0.68 -29.77
C TYR A 283 -21.81 -1.02 -31.03
N ARG A 284 -20.99 -0.06 -31.47
CA ARG A 284 -20.21 -0.12 -32.72
C ARG A 284 -18.72 0.13 -32.46
N PRO A 285 -18.00 -0.84 -31.85
CA PRO A 285 -16.57 -0.71 -31.55
C PRO A 285 -15.73 -0.44 -32.80
N VAL A 286 -14.67 0.34 -32.62
CA VAL A 286 -13.66 0.67 -33.64
C VAL A 286 -12.32 0.02 -33.31
N ASN A 287 -11.47 -0.18 -34.31
CA ASN A 287 -10.09 -0.64 -34.15
C ASN A 287 -9.13 0.56 -34.17
N SER A 288 -8.11 0.55 -33.31
CA SER A 288 -7.07 1.59 -33.26
C SER A 288 -5.92 1.38 -34.24
N THR A 289 -5.88 0.23 -34.92
CA THR A 289 -4.72 -0.26 -35.69
C THR A 289 -5.11 -0.75 -37.08
N ARG A 290 -5.48 -2.03 -37.22
CA ARG A 290 -5.82 -2.71 -38.46
C ARG A 290 -7.27 -3.19 -38.43
N SER A 291 -7.81 -3.40 -39.62
CA SER A 291 -9.12 -4.02 -39.86
C SER A 291 -9.05 -4.74 -41.20
N GLY A 292 -10.02 -5.62 -41.45
CA GLY A 292 -10.04 -6.35 -42.70
C GLY A 292 -10.97 -7.56 -42.68
N SER A 293 -10.90 -8.32 -43.76
CA SER A 293 -11.61 -9.59 -43.91
C SER A 293 -10.63 -10.75 -43.74
N ASN A 294 -11.15 -11.92 -43.33
CA ASN A 294 -10.38 -13.15 -43.25
C ASN A 294 -9.10 -13.07 -42.38
N ILE A 295 -9.16 -12.36 -41.26
CA ILE A 295 -8.04 -12.20 -40.31
C ILE A 295 -7.94 -13.43 -39.41
N ALA A 296 -6.73 -13.95 -39.18
CA ALA A 296 -6.44 -15.03 -38.22
C ALA A 296 -6.03 -14.51 -36.83
N MET A 297 -6.01 -15.38 -35.82
CA MET A 297 -5.79 -14.99 -34.41
C MET A 297 -4.40 -14.41 -34.14
N ASP A 298 -3.37 -14.95 -34.77
CA ASP A 298 -1.98 -14.49 -34.68
C ASP A 298 -1.87 -13.04 -35.17
N TYR A 299 -2.35 -12.77 -36.38
CA TYR A 299 -2.37 -11.43 -36.95
C TYR A 299 -3.24 -10.46 -36.13
N ALA A 300 -4.37 -10.95 -35.61
CA ALA A 300 -5.24 -10.14 -34.76
C ALA A 300 -4.58 -9.77 -33.44
N MET A 301 -3.77 -10.66 -32.86
CA MET A 301 -3.00 -10.42 -31.64
C MET A 301 -1.90 -9.39 -31.90
N ASP A 302 -1.09 -9.59 -32.93
CA ASP A 302 0.02 -8.68 -33.31
C ASP A 302 -0.46 -7.24 -33.49
N TRP A 303 -1.62 -7.08 -34.11
CA TRP A 303 -2.21 -5.76 -34.36
C TRP A 303 -3.26 -5.36 -33.33
N SER A 304 -3.54 -6.17 -32.31
CA SER A 304 -4.53 -5.85 -31.28
C SER A 304 -5.91 -5.43 -31.82
N ILE A 305 -6.50 -6.24 -32.72
CA ILE A 305 -7.72 -5.89 -33.46
C ILE A 305 -8.99 -6.06 -32.59
N ASN A 306 -9.62 -4.97 -32.15
CA ASN A 306 -10.77 -5.00 -31.23
C ASN A 306 -11.95 -5.84 -31.74
N THR A 307 -12.38 -5.61 -32.98
CA THR A 307 -13.54 -6.31 -33.56
C THR A 307 -13.29 -7.80 -33.78
N TYR A 308 -12.03 -8.24 -33.86
CA TYR A 308 -11.67 -9.66 -33.83
C TYR A 308 -11.85 -10.25 -32.44
N PHE A 309 -11.31 -9.60 -31.40
CA PHE A 309 -11.35 -10.15 -30.04
C PHE A 309 -12.74 -10.15 -29.41
N LEU A 310 -13.63 -9.24 -29.83
CA LEU A 310 -15.05 -9.33 -29.45
C LEU A 310 -15.74 -10.54 -30.10
N GLN A 311 -15.43 -10.86 -31.35
CA GLN A 311 -15.95 -12.09 -31.99
C GLN A 311 -15.37 -13.34 -31.33
N LEU A 312 -14.07 -13.33 -31.02
CA LEU A 312 -13.41 -14.44 -30.34
C LEU A 312 -13.99 -14.66 -28.94
N GLY A 313 -14.18 -13.60 -28.16
CA GLY A 313 -14.78 -13.68 -26.83
C GLY A 313 -16.23 -14.19 -26.86
N ARG A 314 -16.99 -13.84 -27.90
CA ARG A 314 -18.33 -14.38 -28.14
C ARG A 314 -18.28 -15.89 -28.39
N ASP A 315 -17.48 -16.32 -29.36
CA ASP A 315 -17.40 -17.73 -29.74
C ASP A 315 -16.76 -18.61 -28.64
N THR A 316 -15.89 -18.03 -27.80
CA THR A 316 -15.27 -18.68 -26.64
C THR A 316 -16.23 -18.77 -25.44
N GLY A 317 -17.13 -17.79 -25.31
CA GLY A 317 -17.96 -17.57 -24.13
C GLY A 317 -17.22 -16.79 -23.04
N LEU A 318 -17.83 -15.70 -22.54
CA LEU A 318 -17.23 -14.83 -21.54
C LEU A 318 -17.00 -15.53 -20.21
N CYS A 319 -17.82 -16.52 -19.86
CA CYS A 319 -17.56 -17.32 -18.66
C CYS A 319 -16.25 -18.12 -18.75
N ASN A 320 -15.88 -18.61 -19.94
CA ASN A 320 -14.61 -19.31 -20.13
C ASN A 320 -13.44 -18.32 -20.10
N VAL A 321 -13.62 -17.13 -20.68
CA VAL A 321 -12.63 -16.06 -20.65
C VAL A 321 -12.34 -15.62 -19.21
N THR A 322 -13.37 -15.36 -18.39
CA THR A 322 -13.16 -14.96 -16.99
C THR A 322 -12.60 -16.08 -16.12
N LYS A 323 -12.99 -17.34 -16.37
CA LYS A 323 -12.37 -18.50 -15.69
C LYS A 323 -10.89 -18.64 -16.03
N MET A 324 -10.50 -18.40 -17.28
CA MET A 324 -9.09 -18.38 -17.68
C MET A 324 -8.33 -17.26 -16.95
N MET A 325 -8.92 -16.06 -16.87
CA MET A 325 -8.33 -14.95 -16.12
C MET A 325 -8.17 -15.27 -14.63
N ASP A 326 -9.20 -15.83 -13.98
CA ASP A 326 -9.13 -16.31 -12.59
C ASP A 326 -8.06 -17.40 -12.42
N LYS A 327 -7.95 -18.33 -13.39
CA LYS A 327 -6.97 -19.43 -13.39
C LYS A 327 -5.53 -18.93 -13.49
N LEU A 328 -5.30 -17.87 -14.27
CA LEU A 328 -4.01 -17.22 -14.43
C LEU A 328 -3.71 -16.21 -13.31
N GLY A 329 -4.62 -15.99 -12.36
CA GLY A 329 -4.37 -15.11 -11.21
C GLY A 329 -4.69 -13.63 -11.46
N VAL A 330 -5.45 -13.30 -12.50
CA VAL A 330 -5.99 -11.93 -12.65
C VAL A 330 -6.97 -11.66 -11.51
N GLN A 331 -6.78 -10.53 -10.84
CA GLN A 331 -7.56 -10.04 -9.71
C GLN A 331 -8.01 -8.62 -10.02
N LEU A 332 -9.29 -8.36 -9.72
CA LEU A 332 -9.84 -7.02 -9.77
C LEU A 332 -9.28 -6.19 -8.61
N SER A 333 -9.21 -4.88 -8.80
CA SER A 333 -8.71 -3.95 -7.77
C SER A 333 -9.49 -3.99 -6.45
N ASN A 334 -10.79 -4.31 -6.54
CA ASN A 334 -11.70 -4.48 -5.39
C ASN A 334 -11.58 -5.85 -4.71
N GLY A 335 -10.75 -6.77 -5.24
CA GLY A 335 -10.55 -8.11 -4.71
C GLY A 335 -11.61 -9.14 -5.11
N GLU A 336 -12.58 -8.78 -5.96
CA GLU A 336 -13.52 -9.75 -6.53
C GLU A 336 -12.86 -10.63 -7.60
N LYS A 337 -13.47 -11.78 -7.86
CA LYS A 337 -13.07 -12.68 -8.94
C LYS A 337 -13.50 -12.14 -10.30
N MET A 338 -12.73 -12.43 -11.34
CA MET A 338 -13.05 -12.07 -12.72
C MET A 338 -14.37 -12.66 -13.18
N THR A 339 -14.74 -13.83 -12.69
CA THR A 339 -16.04 -14.46 -12.96
C THR A 339 -17.25 -13.61 -12.53
N SER A 340 -17.11 -12.67 -11.58
CA SER A 340 -18.18 -11.71 -11.25
C SER A 340 -18.46 -10.73 -12.39
N GLN A 341 -17.47 -10.49 -13.26
CA GLN A 341 -17.54 -9.53 -14.37
C GLN A 341 -17.90 -10.17 -15.72
N SER A 342 -18.27 -11.45 -15.74
CA SER A 342 -18.53 -12.19 -16.99
C SER A 342 -19.71 -11.66 -17.82
N ALA A 343 -20.58 -10.82 -17.24
CA ALA A 343 -21.67 -10.15 -17.94
C ALA A 343 -21.21 -8.90 -18.73
N ILE A 344 -19.95 -8.46 -18.59
CA ILE A 344 -19.44 -7.32 -19.34
C ILE A 344 -19.05 -7.78 -20.75
N PHE A 345 -19.90 -7.50 -21.75
CA PHE A 345 -19.66 -7.92 -23.14
C PHE A 345 -18.39 -7.31 -23.76
N SER A 346 -17.92 -6.18 -23.26
CA SER A 346 -16.68 -5.52 -23.69
C SER A 346 -15.43 -6.04 -22.96
N LEU A 347 -15.56 -7.04 -22.08
CA LEU A 347 -14.47 -7.60 -21.29
C LEU A 347 -13.25 -8.04 -22.13
N PRO A 348 -13.39 -8.64 -23.33
CA PRO A 348 -12.23 -8.95 -24.17
C PRO A 348 -11.36 -7.74 -24.54
N LEU A 349 -11.88 -6.52 -24.35
CA LEU A 349 -11.18 -5.25 -24.57
C LEU A 349 -10.68 -4.60 -23.25
N GLY A 350 -10.79 -5.29 -22.11
CA GLY A 350 -10.24 -4.87 -20.82
C GLY A 350 -10.99 -3.71 -20.16
N SER A 351 -12.32 -3.73 -20.19
CA SER A 351 -13.20 -2.70 -19.64
C SER A 351 -13.46 -2.83 -18.13
N VAL A 352 -12.51 -3.40 -17.38
CA VAL A 352 -12.57 -3.57 -15.93
C VAL A 352 -11.26 -3.14 -15.28
N ASP A 353 -11.35 -2.71 -14.03
CA ASP A 353 -10.21 -2.21 -13.29
C ASP A 353 -9.45 -3.34 -12.58
N VAL A 354 -8.18 -3.47 -12.95
CA VAL A 354 -7.23 -4.42 -12.37
C VAL A 354 -6.01 -3.65 -11.87
N THR A 355 -5.16 -4.35 -11.13
CA THR A 355 -3.94 -3.75 -10.57
C THR A 355 -2.73 -4.12 -11.44
N PRO A 356 -1.73 -3.23 -11.57
CA PRO A 356 -0.49 -3.53 -12.26
C PRO A 356 0.20 -4.80 -11.75
N LEU A 357 0.20 -5.04 -10.43
CA LEU A 357 0.75 -6.26 -9.84
C LEU A 357 -0.01 -7.50 -10.33
N SER A 358 -1.33 -7.47 -10.28
CA SER A 358 -2.13 -8.62 -10.74
C SER A 358 -1.90 -8.93 -12.22
N MET A 359 -1.76 -7.90 -13.05
CA MET A 359 -1.43 -8.08 -14.46
C MET A 359 -0.03 -8.66 -14.65
N ALA A 360 0.96 -8.18 -13.90
CA ALA A 360 2.32 -8.72 -13.95
C ALA A 360 2.37 -10.20 -13.51
N GLU A 361 1.68 -10.55 -12.43
CA GLU A 361 1.56 -11.93 -11.94
C GLU A 361 0.88 -12.84 -12.97
N ALA A 362 -0.21 -12.38 -13.59
CA ALA A 362 -0.96 -13.17 -14.54
C ALA A 362 -0.23 -13.39 -15.87
N TYR A 363 0.57 -12.42 -16.33
CA TYR A 363 1.44 -12.58 -17.50
C TYR A 363 2.68 -13.44 -17.20
N ALA A 364 3.05 -13.59 -15.93
CA ALA A 364 4.19 -14.38 -15.48
C ALA A 364 3.87 -15.88 -15.29
N THR A 365 2.59 -16.27 -15.43
CA THR A 365 2.07 -17.65 -15.39
C THR A 365 2.10 -18.28 -16.76
#